data_AF-A0A0L7R2W5-F1
#
_entry.id   AF-A0A0L7R2W5-F1
#
_cell.length_a   1.000
_cell.length_b   1.000
_cell.length_c   1.000
_cell.angle_alpha   90.00
_cell.angle_beta   90.00
_cell.angle_gamma   90.00
#
_symmetry.space_group_name_H-M   'P 1'
#
loop_
_entity.id
_entity.type
_entity.pdbx_description
1 polymer ?
#
loop_
_entity_poly.entity_id
_entity_poly.type
_entity_poly.pdbx_seq_one_letter_code
_entity_poly.pdbx_strand_id
1 'polypeptide(L)'
;MYSVKAHARPHVSQFTIREIHELGYETLKHPPYSPDLSPTDYHFFKHFDNFLRERIFRNKEDAVNTFVEFINSRTPDFYCNGIGTLAKRWKKCIESNVNYFD
;
A
#
# COMPACT_ATOMS: atom_id res chain seq x y z
N MET A 1 -4.20 -14.16 -9.11
CA MET A 1 -3.47 -12.90 -8.77
C MET A 1 -3.89 -12.50 -7.36
N TYR A 2 -2.99 -11.99 -6.51
CA TYR A 2 -3.31 -11.69 -5.11
C TYR A 2 -3.67 -10.22 -4.90
N SER A 3 -4.61 -9.94 -3.99
CA SER A 3 -4.95 -8.58 -3.56
C SER A 3 -4.66 -8.42 -2.06
N VAL A 4 -3.86 -7.41 -1.71
CA VAL A 4 -3.64 -6.96 -0.33
C VAL A 4 -4.37 -5.62 -0.17
N LYS A 5 -5.37 -5.56 0.72
CA LYS A 5 -6.18 -4.36 0.96
C LYS A 5 -6.49 -4.22 2.46
N ALA A 6 -6.65 -2.98 2.90
CA ALA A 6 -7.11 -2.67 4.27
C ALA A 6 -8.58 -3.06 4.47
N HIS A 7 -8.97 -3.29 5.73
CA HIS A 7 -10.34 -3.67 6.13
C HIS A 7 -11.33 -2.49 6.18
N ALA A 8 -11.18 -1.52 5.29
CA ALA A 8 -12.13 -0.40 5.22
C ALA A 8 -13.51 -0.89 4.77
N ARG A 9 -14.59 -0.27 5.30
CA ARG A 9 -15.98 -0.68 5.03
C ARG A 9 -16.30 -0.88 3.54
N PRO A 10 -15.85 -0.01 2.60
CA PRO A 10 -16.08 -0.23 1.18
C PRO A 10 -15.41 -1.52 0.64
N HIS A 11 -14.21 -1.85 1.13
CA HIS A 11 -13.43 -3.00 0.66
C HIS A 11 -13.96 -4.36 1.13
N VAL A 12 -14.70 -4.39 2.24
CA VAL A 12 -15.34 -5.60 2.79
C VAL A 12 -16.81 -5.72 2.42
N SER A 13 -17.32 -4.82 1.56
CA SER A 13 -18.69 -4.90 1.09
C SER A 13 -18.91 -6.16 0.24
N GLN A 14 -20.12 -6.74 0.31
CA GLN A 14 -20.48 -7.92 -0.49
C GLN A 14 -20.27 -7.68 -1.99
N PHE A 15 -20.61 -6.48 -2.45
CA PHE A 15 -20.42 -6.06 -3.84
C PHE A 15 -18.94 -6.15 -4.25
N THR A 16 -18.04 -5.55 -3.47
CA THR A 16 -16.60 -5.57 -3.77
C THR A 16 -16.00 -6.97 -3.67
N ILE A 17 -16.41 -7.78 -2.68
CA ILE A 17 -15.93 -9.16 -2.55
C ILE A 17 -16.35 -10.00 -3.77
N ARG A 18 -17.59 -9.84 -4.24
CA ARG A 18 -18.10 -10.53 -5.42
C ARG A 18 -17.30 -10.18 -6.67
N GLU A 19 -17.10 -8.89 -6.92
CA GLU A 19 -16.33 -8.41 -8.08
C GLU A 19 -14.89 -8.93 -8.06
N ILE A 20 -14.22 -8.91 -6.90
CA ILE A 20 -12.85 -9.43 -6.75
C ILE A 20 -12.79 -10.92 -7.11
N HIS A 21 -13.79 -11.69 -6.68
CA HIS A 21 -13.90 -13.11 -7.00
C HIS A 21 -14.17 -13.35 -8.49
N GLU A 22 -15.08 -12.59 -9.10
CA GLU A 22 -15.40 -12.67 -10.54
C GLU A 22 -14.19 -12.31 -11.42
N LEU A 23 -13.35 -11.38 -10.96
CA LEU A 23 -12.08 -11.03 -11.62
C LEU A 23 -10.95 -12.05 -11.37
N GLY A 24 -11.17 -13.09 -10.57
CA GLY A 24 -10.20 -14.16 -10.30
C GLY A 24 -9.07 -13.78 -9.34
N TYR A 25 -9.29 -12.79 -8.48
CA TYR A 25 -8.32 -12.37 -7.48
C TYR A 25 -8.55 -13.08 -6.13
N GLU A 26 -7.47 -13.59 -5.55
CA GLU A 26 -7.49 -14.10 -4.19
C GLU A 26 -7.17 -12.96 -3.21
N THR A 27 -8.01 -12.76 -2.20
CA THR A 27 -7.79 -11.73 -1.17
C THR A 27 -6.94 -12.29 -0.05
N LEU A 28 -5.77 -11.69 0.18
CA LEU A 28 -4.91 -12.07 1.29
C LEU A 28 -5.47 -11.53 2.61
N LYS A 29 -5.43 -12.37 3.65
CA LYS A 29 -5.83 -11.95 5.00
C LYS A 29 -4.88 -10.85 5.47
N HIS A 30 -5.45 -9.72 5.86
CA HIS A 30 -4.71 -8.57 6.39
C HIS A 30 -5.25 -8.25 7.79
N PRO A 31 -4.43 -8.19 8.84
CA PRO A 31 -4.94 -7.81 10.15
C PRO A 31 -5.45 -6.36 10.17
N PRO A 32 -6.46 -6.02 10.99
CA PRO A 32 -6.87 -4.64 11.20
C PRO A 32 -5.71 -3.76 11.67
N TYR A 33 -5.76 -2.46 11.33
CA TYR A 33 -4.81 -1.44 11.80
C TYR A 33 -3.33 -1.79 11.59
N SER A 34 -2.98 -2.46 10.49
CA SER A 34 -1.61 -2.96 10.24
C SER A 34 -0.94 -2.30 9.04
N PRO A 35 -0.68 -0.97 9.08
CA PRO A 35 -0.01 -0.26 7.97
C PRO A 35 1.38 -0.84 7.69
N ASP A 36 2.05 -1.40 8.70
CA ASP A 36 3.36 -2.06 8.56
C ASP A 36 3.35 -3.29 7.66
N LEU A 37 2.16 -3.83 7.36
CA LEU A 37 1.97 -5.02 6.52
C LEU A 37 1.35 -4.68 5.14
N SER A 38 1.23 -3.40 4.82
CA SER A 38 0.73 -2.91 3.54
C SER A 38 1.87 -2.23 2.77
N PRO A 39 2.34 -2.80 1.64
CA PRO A 39 3.40 -2.20 0.83
C PRO A 39 3.08 -0.78 0.37
N THR A 40 1.80 -0.48 0.18
CA THR A 40 1.34 0.86 -0.16
C THR A 40 1.63 1.84 0.98
N ASP A 41 1.41 1.45 2.23
CA ASP A 41 1.60 2.32 3.40
C ASP A 41 3.08 2.41 3.79
N TYR A 42 3.75 1.28 4.06
CA TYR A 42 5.12 1.30 4.60
C TYR A 42 6.19 1.69 3.57
N HIS A 43 5.90 1.56 2.27
CA HIS A 43 6.88 1.82 1.21
C HIS A 43 6.44 2.94 0.28
N PHE A 44 5.33 2.79 -0.45
CA PHE A 44 4.93 3.76 -1.47
C PHE A 44 4.62 5.14 -0.85
N PHE A 45 3.68 5.20 0.09
CA PHE A 45 3.30 6.46 0.74
C PHE A 45 4.44 7.04 1.57
N LYS A 46 5.22 6.22 2.26
CA LYS A 46 6.42 6.70 2.96
C LYS A 46 7.38 7.48 2.05
N HIS A 47 7.62 7.01 0.83
CA HIS A 47 8.49 7.72 -0.12
C HIS A 47 7.77 8.87 -0.81
N PHE A 48 6.46 8.75 -1.03
CA PHE A 48 5.65 9.82 -1.59
C PHE A 48 5.57 11.02 -0.64
N ASP A 49 5.33 10.81 0.65
CA ASP A 49 5.29 11.85 1.68
C ASP A 49 6.62 12.61 1.76
N ASN A 50 7.75 11.89 1.63
CA ASN A 50 9.07 12.51 1.55
C ASN A 50 9.24 13.33 0.26
N PHE A 51 8.71 12.86 -0.86
CA PHE A 51 8.73 13.59 -2.14
C PHE A 51 7.83 14.83 -2.14
N LEU A 52 6.74 14.79 -1.37
CA LEU A 52 5.82 15.90 -1.17
C LEU A 52 6.34 16.96 -0.20
N ARG A 53 7.35 16.63 0.61
CA ARG A 53 7.90 17.55 1.62
C ARG A 53 8.27 18.88 0.95
N GLU A 54 7.80 19.98 1.55
CA GLU A 54 8.02 21.37 1.10
C GLU A 54 7.38 21.76 -0.24
N ARG A 55 6.56 20.91 -0.87
CA ARG A 55 5.77 21.28 -2.05
C ARG A 55 4.46 21.97 -1.65
N ILE A 56 4.09 23.02 -2.40
CA ILE A 56 2.82 23.75 -2.24
C ILE A 56 1.99 23.58 -3.50
N PHE A 57 0.76 23.11 -3.36
CA PHE A 57 -0.18 22.92 -4.46
C PHE A 57 -1.18 24.06 -4.49
N ARG A 58 -1.35 24.73 -5.64
CA ARG A 58 -2.30 25.85 -5.78
C ARG A 58 -3.66 25.37 -6.26
N ASN A 59 -3.69 24.22 -6.94
CA ASN A 59 -4.89 23.63 -7.48
C ASN A 59 -4.76 22.09 -7.56
N LYS A 60 -5.84 21.43 -7.99
CA LYS A 60 -5.87 19.98 -8.16
C LYS A 60 -4.90 19.46 -9.23
N GLU A 61 -4.73 20.20 -10.31
CA GLU A 61 -3.87 19.82 -11.42
C GLU A 61 -2.39 19.76 -11.00
N ASP A 62 -1.94 20.72 -10.19
CA ASP A 62 -0.59 20.70 -9.60
C ASP A 62 -0.35 19.42 -8.77
N ALA A 63 -1.35 19.02 -7.97
CA ALA A 63 -1.27 17.81 -7.15
C ALA A 63 -1.24 16.53 -8.00
N VAL A 64 -2.08 16.46 -9.05
CA VAL A 64 -2.10 15.33 -9.99
C VAL A 64 -0.77 15.23 -10.75
N ASN A 65 -0.26 16.35 -11.26
CA ASN A 65 1.00 16.39 -12.00
C ASN A 65 2.18 15.96 -11.11
N THR A 66 2.19 16.38 -9.85
CA THR A 66 3.20 15.95 -8.88
C THR A 66 3.12 14.46 -8.56
N PHE A 67 1.91 13.90 -8.47
CA PHE A 67 1.74 12.45 -8.31
C PHE A 67 2.25 11.67 -9.53
N VAL A 68 1.97 12.16 -10.75
CA VAL A 68 2.48 11.57 -11.99
C VAL A 68 4.00 11.66 -12.07
N GLU A 69 4.58 12.82 -11.72
CA GLU A 69 6.03 13.03 -11.62
C GLU A 69 6.64 12.01 -10.64
N PHE A 70 6.02 11.81 -9.47
CA PHE A 70 6.48 10.83 -8.49
C PHE A 70 6.51 9.42 -9.08
N ILE A 71 5.42 8.95 -9.69
CA ILE A 71 5.35 7.61 -10.28
C ILE A 71 6.39 7.44 -11.38
N ASN A 72 6.52 8.41 -12.28
CA ASN A 72 7.46 8.35 -13.40
C ASN A 72 8.92 8.40 -12.95
N SER A 73 9.20 8.96 -11.77
CA SER A 73 10.55 8.98 -11.19
C SER A 73 10.97 7.66 -10.51
N ARG A 74 10.06 6.69 -10.34
CA ARG A 74 10.38 5.40 -9.70
C ARG A 74 10.82 4.36 -10.73
N THR A 75 11.87 3.62 -10.40
CA THR A 75 12.31 2.47 -11.20
C THR A 75 11.44 1.23 -10.90
N PRO A 76 11.44 0.20 -11.76
CA PRO A 76 10.81 -1.08 -11.44
C PRO A 76 11.31 -1.67 -10.11
N ASP A 77 12.60 -1.52 -9.82
CA ASP A 77 13.21 -2.01 -8.57
C ASP A 77 12.61 -1.37 -7.31
N PHE A 78 12.12 -0.13 -7.39
CA PHE A 78 11.42 0.50 -6.28
C PHE A 78 10.21 -0.34 -5.86
N TYR A 79 9.35 -0.70 -6.81
CA TYR A 79 8.16 -1.51 -6.56
C TYR A 79 8.53 -2.94 -6.13
N CYS A 80 9.54 -3.54 -6.76
CA CYS A 80 10.05 -4.86 -6.39
C CYS A 80 10.56 -4.88 -4.95
N ASN A 81 11.29 -3.86 -4.51
CA ASN A 81 11.80 -3.74 -3.14
C ASN A 81 10.66 -3.56 -2.13
N GLY A 82 9.65 -2.74 -2.47
CA GLY A 82 8.44 -2.59 -1.67
C GLY A 82 7.77 -3.94 -1.41
N ILE A 83 7.50 -4.72 -2.46
CA ILE A 83 6.85 -6.04 -2.35
C ILE A 83 7.77 -7.09 -1.70
N GLY A 84 9.06 -7.11 -2.07
CA GLY A 84 10.03 -8.10 -1.61
C GLY A 84 10.29 -8.07 -0.10
N THR A 85 10.00 -6.96 0.57
CA THR A 85 10.13 -6.84 2.03
C THR A 85 8.90 -7.35 2.79
N LEU A 86 7.80 -7.67 2.12
CA LEU A 86 6.54 -8.09 2.75
C LEU A 86 6.71 -9.37 3.59
N ALA A 87 7.41 -10.38 3.05
CA ALA A 87 7.64 -11.65 3.74
C ALA A 87 8.44 -11.46 5.05
N LYS A 88 9.45 -10.58 5.01
CA LYS A 88 10.26 -10.24 6.20
C LYS A 88 9.41 -9.51 7.25
N ARG A 89 8.55 -8.58 6.83
CA ARG A 89 7.63 -7.85 7.72
C ARG A 89 6.59 -8.78 8.35
N TRP A 90 6.03 -9.73 7.60
CA TRP A 90 5.15 -10.76 8.13
C TRP A 90 5.83 -11.61 9.21
N LYS A 91 7.08 -12.04 8.96
CA LYS A 91 7.87 -12.77 9.95
C LYS A 91 8.07 -11.95 11.23
N LYS A 92 8.44 -10.67 11.08
CA LYS A 92 8.63 -9.76 12.23
C LYS A 92 7.35 -9.52 13.03
N CYS A 93 6.19 -9.45 12.36
CA CYS A 93 4.89 -9.35 13.03
C CYS A 93 4.60 -10.55 13.95
N ILE A 94 4.90 -11.77 13.46
CA ILE A 94 4.73 -13.01 14.23
C ILE A 94 5.67 -13.03 15.43
N GLU A 95 6.95 -12.72 15.20
CA GLU A 95 7.98 -12.65 16.26
C GLU A 95 7.66 -11.59 17.33
N SER A 96 6.96 -10.53 16.95
CA SER A 96 6.57 -9.44 17.85
C SER A 96 5.26 -9.70 18.60
N ASN A 97 4.69 -10.92 18.54
CA ASN A 97 3.36 -11.23 19.05
C ASN A 97 2.28 -10.25 18.58
N VAL A 98 2.32 -9.87 17.30
CA VAL A 98 1.35 -8.94 16.66
C VAL A 98 1.46 -7.49 17.18
N ASN A 99 2.53 -7.14 17.89
CA ASN A 99 2.84 -5.73 18.20
C ASN A 99 3.46 -5.00 16.99
N TYR A 100 3.33 -3.68 16.98
CA TYR A 100 3.95 -2.80 15.98
C TYR A 100 5.48 -2.90 15.99
N PHE A 101 6.09 -2.68 14.84
CA PHE A 101 7.53 -2.75 14.67
C PHE A 101 8.03 -1.84 13.54
N ASP A 102 9.24 -1.29 13.68
CA ASP A 102 9.89 -0.48 12.63
C ASP A 102 10.59 -1.32 11.54
#